data_AF-A0A3C0QL64-F1
#
_entry.id   AF-A0A3C0QL64-F1
#
_cell.length_a   1.000
_cell.length_b   1.000
_cell.length_c   1.000
_cell.angle_alpha   90.00
_cell.angle_beta   90.00
_cell.angle_gamma   90.00
#
_symmetry.space_group_name_H-M   'P 1'
#
loop_
_entity.id
_entity.type
_entity.pdbx_description
1 polymer ?
#
loop_
_entity_poly.entity_id
_entity_poly.type
_entity_poly.pdbx_seq_one_letter_code
_entity_poly.pdbx_strand_id
1 'polypeptide(L)'
;LKTYFYTDDGVVKAVDGVSFDLKKGETLGIVGETGSGKSVTALSILRLIAEPPGKIVNGEILFDGSDLLKIDKKDLQKFRGNRISMIFQDPMTSLNPVYTIGNQLIESVV
;
A
#
# COMPACT_ATOMS: atom_id res chain seq x y z
N LEU A 1 -1.53 5.17 12.28
CA LEU A 1 -1.27 3.84 11.66
C LEU A 1 0.00 3.21 12.26
N LYS A 2 0.01 1.89 12.49
CA LYS A 2 1.16 1.14 12.99
C LYS A 2 1.37 -0.16 12.19
N THR A 3 2.54 -0.31 11.59
CA THR A 3 2.93 -1.48 10.78
C THR A 3 4.29 -1.98 11.23
N TYR A 4 4.34 -3.19 11.79
CA TYR A 4 5.54 -3.78 12.36
C TYR A 4 5.94 -5.03 11.58
N PHE A 5 7.23 -5.34 11.56
CA PHE A 5 7.78 -6.56 10.99
C PHE A 5 8.41 -7.38 12.11
N TYR A 6 8.07 -8.67 12.16
CA TYR A 6 8.60 -9.61 13.14
C TYR A 6 9.70 -10.42 12.47
N THR A 7 10.96 -10.12 12.79
CA THR A 7 12.14 -10.78 12.24
C THR A 7 12.83 -11.59 13.35
N ASP A 8 13.77 -12.45 12.98
CA ASP A 8 14.54 -13.25 13.95
C ASP A 8 15.35 -12.35 14.91
N ASP A 9 15.82 -11.21 14.42
CA ASP A 9 16.54 -10.18 15.20
C ASP A 9 15.63 -9.28 16.06
N GLY A 10 14.30 -9.48 16.02
CA GLY A 10 13.33 -8.75 16.84
C GLY A 10 12.23 -8.04 16.04
N VAL A 11 11.57 -7.07 16.68
CA VAL A 11 10.43 -6.36 16.07
C VAL A 11 10.88 -5.03 15.48
N VAL A 12 10.82 -4.91 14.16
CA VAL A 12 11.08 -3.67 13.43
C VAL A 12 9.78 -2.87 13.31
N LYS A 13 9.74 -1.70 13.94
CA LYS A 13 8.59 -0.78 13.91
C LYS A 13 8.65 0.16 12.70
N ALA A 14 8.48 -0.39 11.51
CA ALA A 14 8.64 0.37 10.26
C ALA A 14 7.68 1.56 10.12
N VAL A 15 6.47 1.46 10.68
CA VAL A 15 5.54 2.59 10.85
C VAL A 15 5.03 2.55 12.29
N ASP A 16 5.25 3.60 13.07
CA ASP A 16 4.83 3.66 14.48
C ASP A 16 4.08 4.95 14.81
N GLY A 17 2.79 4.98 14.47
CA GLY A 17 1.90 6.08 14.86
C GLY A 17 1.80 7.21 13.84
N VAL A 18 2.12 6.95 12.58
CA VAL A 18 1.95 7.95 11.50
C VAL A 18 0.48 8.27 11.30
N SER A 19 0.15 9.56 11.23
CA SER A 19 -1.21 10.08 11.00
C SER A 19 -1.13 11.33 10.13
N PHE A 20 -1.96 11.40 9.10
CA PHE A 20 -2.14 12.55 8.23
C PHE A 20 -3.48 12.45 7.50
N ASP A 21 -3.96 13.59 7.02
CA ASP A 21 -5.15 13.69 6.17
C ASP A 21 -4.72 14.19 4.79
N LEU A 22 -5.39 13.70 3.74
CA LEU A 22 -5.22 14.16 2.37
C LEU A 22 -6.60 14.50 1.79
N LYS A 23 -6.85 15.78 1.50
CA LYS A 23 -8.13 16.20 0.95
C LYS A 23 -8.16 16.04 -0.57
N LYS A 24 -9.38 16.05 -1.13
CA LYS A 24 -9.59 16.00 -2.58
C LYS A 24 -8.88 17.17 -3.27
N GLY A 25 -8.04 16.84 -4.25
CA GLY A 25 -7.28 17.82 -5.04
C GLY A 25 -5.95 18.25 -4.41
N GLU A 26 -5.62 17.77 -3.21
CA GLU A 26 -4.32 18.02 -2.60
C GLU A 26 -3.27 17.00 -3.08
N THR A 27 -2.01 17.38 -2.95
CA THR A 27 -0.87 16.49 -3.16
C THR A 27 -0.06 16.43 -1.86
N LEU A 28 0.12 15.22 -1.32
CA LEU A 28 0.94 14.99 -0.14
C LEU A 28 2.24 14.29 -0.54
N GLY A 29 3.37 14.89 -0.15
CA GLY A 29 4.70 14.27 -0.27
C GLY A 29 5.16 13.69 1.06
N ILE A 30 5.66 12.46 1.05
CA ILE A 30 6.34 11.83 2.20
C ILE A 30 7.83 11.74 1.86
N VAL A 31 8.65 12.48 2.61
CA VAL A 31 10.11 12.57 2.41
C VAL A 31 10.86 12.07 3.63
N GLY A 32 12.10 11.63 3.44
CA GLY A 32 12.94 11.06 4.48
C GLY A 32 14.00 10.11 3.91
N GLU A 33 14.95 9.70 4.74
CA GLU A 33 16.07 8.84 4.35
C GLU A 33 15.64 7.43 3.95
N THR A 34 16.49 6.69 3.23
CA THR A 34 16.25 5.28 2.94
C THR A 34 16.01 4.50 4.24
N GLY A 35 14.97 3.66 4.27
CA GLY A 35 14.61 2.88 5.47
C GLY A 35 13.68 3.57 6.48
N SER A 36 13.38 4.88 6.33
CA SER A 36 12.49 5.63 7.25
C SER A 36 10.99 5.23 7.23
N GLY A 37 10.61 4.17 6.49
CA GLY A 37 9.22 3.69 6.48
C GLY A 37 8.29 4.33 5.45
N LYS A 38 8.80 5.17 4.52
CA LYS A 38 7.99 5.82 3.47
C LYS A 38 7.20 4.83 2.61
N SER A 39 7.91 3.87 1.99
CA SER A 39 7.29 2.85 1.14
C SER A 39 6.36 1.94 1.94
N VAL A 40 6.74 1.60 3.19
CA VAL A 40 5.88 0.83 4.10
C VAL A 40 4.60 1.57 4.43
N THR A 41 4.65 2.90 4.62
CA THR A 41 3.47 3.73 4.86
C THR A 41 2.51 3.66 3.67
N ALA A 42 3.01 3.87 2.45
CA ALA A 42 2.19 3.78 1.23
C ALA A 42 1.59 2.38 1.02
N LEU A 43 2.40 1.32 1.16
CA LEU A 43 1.93 -0.06 1.04
C LEU A 43 0.92 -0.43 2.14
N SER A 44 1.06 0.10 3.35
CA SER A 44 0.13 -0.15 4.45
C SER A 44 -1.25 0.43 4.18
N ILE A 45 -1.33 1.63 3.57
CA ILE A 45 -2.61 2.27 3.17
C ILE A 45 -3.42 1.35 2.27
N LEU A 46 -2.75 0.75 1.28
CA LEU A 46 -3.37 -0.18 0.35
C LEU A 46 -3.43 -1.61 0.87
N ARG A 47 -2.98 -1.91 2.09
CA ARG A 47 -2.87 -3.27 2.67
C ARG A 47 -2.08 -4.25 1.76
N LEU A 48 -0.99 -3.77 1.17
CA LEU A 48 -0.08 -4.52 0.29
C LEU A 48 1.21 -4.98 1.00
N ILE A 49 1.25 -4.89 2.33
CA ILE A 49 2.37 -5.41 3.13
C ILE A 49 2.37 -6.94 3.04
N ALA A 50 3.55 -7.51 2.77
CA ALA A 50 3.74 -8.96 2.80
C ALA A 50 3.58 -9.50 4.23
N GLU A 51 2.69 -10.47 4.40
CA GLU A 51 2.39 -11.11 5.68
C GLU A 51 2.54 -12.63 5.52
N PRO A 52 3.49 -13.29 6.23
CA PRO A 52 4.57 -12.72 7.07
C PRO A 52 5.72 -12.08 6.26
N PRO A 53 6.63 -11.27 6.89
CA PRO A 53 6.72 -10.95 8.32
C PRO A 53 6.05 -9.64 8.75
N GLY A 54 5.48 -8.88 7.82
CA GLY A 54 4.85 -7.58 8.10
C GLY A 54 3.41 -7.71 8.57
N LYS A 55 3.01 -6.86 9.53
CA LYS A 55 1.64 -6.82 10.06
C LYS A 55 1.23 -5.39 10.39
N ILE A 56 0.03 -5.00 9.97
CA ILE A 56 -0.62 -3.78 10.46
C ILE A 56 -1.22 -4.11 11.82
N VAL A 57 -0.63 -3.58 12.88
CA VAL A 57 -0.97 -3.95 14.27
C VAL A 57 -1.97 -3.02 14.92
N ASN A 58 -2.09 -1.78 14.42
CA ASN A 58 -3.04 -0.79 14.93
C ASN A 58 -3.22 0.38 13.93
N GLY A 59 -4.27 1.15 14.11
CA GLY A 59 -4.60 2.35 13.34
C GLY A 59 -5.90 2.21 12.58
N GLU A 60 -6.12 3.17 11.69
CA GLU A 60 -7.29 3.28 10.85
C GLU A 60 -6.86 3.88 9.51
N ILE A 61 -7.53 3.49 8.41
CA ILE A 61 -7.32 4.08 7.08
C ILE A 61 -8.70 4.43 6.52
N LEU A 62 -9.10 5.70 6.68
CA LEU A 62 -10.39 6.19 6.20
C LEU A 62 -10.28 6.67 4.75
N PHE A 63 -11.06 6.05 3.88
CA PHE A 63 -11.22 6.48 2.50
C PHE A 63 -12.71 6.58 2.17
N ASP A 64 -13.17 7.78 1.82
CA ASP A 64 -14.59 8.09 1.55
C ASP A 64 -15.56 7.51 2.60
N GLY A 65 -15.21 7.69 3.88
CA GLY A 65 -16.01 7.24 5.03
C GLY A 65 -15.91 5.75 5.36
N SER A 66 -15.12 4.98 4.62
CA SER A 66 -14.89 3.55 4.86
C SER A 66 -13.50 3.29 5.44
N ASP A 67 -13.42 2.52 6.52
CA ASP A 67 -12.12 2.08 7.07
C ASP A 67 -11.61 0.85 6.32
N LEU A 68 -10.60 1.04 5.47
CA LEU A 68 -10.02 -0.02 4.64
C LEU A 68 -9.44 -1.19 5.45
N LEU A 69 -9.11 -1.00 6.73
CA LEU A 69 -8.63 -2.09 7.59
C LEU A 69 -9.74 -3.05 8.02
N LYS A 70 -10.99 -2.59 8.08
CA LYS A 70 -12.16 -3.37 8.50
C LYS A 70 -12.89 -4.04 7.33
N ILE A 71 -12.58 -3.67 6.10
CA ILE A 71 -13.15 -4.27 4.89
C ILE A 71 -12.53 -5.65 4.65
N ASP A 72 -13.31 -6.60 4.15
CA ASP A 72 -12.82 -7.91 3.78
C ASP A 72 -11.94 -7.85 2.51
N LYS A 73 -11.15 -8.91 2.28
CA LYS A 73 -10.18 -8.93 1.16
C LYS A 73 -10.85 -8.86 -0.21
N LYS A 74 -12.10 -9.33 -0.35
CA LYS A 74 -12.80 -9.31 -1.64
C LYS A 74 -13.29 -7.91 -1.95
N ASP A 75 -13.89 -7.22 -0.99
CA ASP A 75 -14.38 -5.86 -1.22
C ASP A 75 -13.26 -4.83 -1.32
N LEU A 76 -12.09 -5.09 -0.74
CA LEU A 76 -10.87 -4.28 -0.98
C LEU A 76 -10.51 -4.17 -2.46
N GLN A 77 -10.83 -5.17 -3.28
CA GLN A 77 -10.56 -5.13 -4.73
C GLN A 77 -11.38 -4.03 -5.43
N LYS A 78 -12.53 -3.63 -4.87
CA LYS A 78 -13.33 -2.51 -5.42
C LYS A 78 -12.64 -1.17 -5.25
N PHE A 79 -11.74 -1.05 -4.26
CA PHE A 79 -10.96 0.16 -4.01
C PHE A 79 -9.66 0.15 -4.80
N ARG A 80 -8.92 -0.97 -4.78
CA ARG A 80 -7.64 -1.11 -5.49
C ARG A 80 -7.85 -1.08 -7.00
N GLY A 81 -7.01 -0.34 -7.72
CA GLY A 81 -7.05 -0.21 -9.19
C GLY A 81 -8.13 0.74 -9.72
N ASN A 82 -9.33 0.70 -9.16
CA ASN A 82 -10.45 1.56 -9.60
C ASN A 82 -10.51 2.93 -8.89
N ARG A 83 -10.31 2.94 -7.56
CA ARG A 83 -10.43 4.16 -6.73
C ARG A 83 -9.09 4.64 -6.20
N ILE A 84 -8.19 3.69 -5.93
CA ILE A 84 -6.85 3.95 -5.43
C ILE A 84 -5.89 3.07 -6.25
N SER A 85 -4.98 3.72 -6.96
CA SER A 85 -3.99 3.06 -7.82
C SER A 85 -2.59 3.37 -7.33
N MET A 86 -1.69 2.41 -7.47
CA MET A 86 -0.29 2.54 -7.07
C MET A 86 0.61 2.34 -8.28
N ILE A 87 1.60 3.22 -8.40
CA ILE A 87 2.73 3.03 -9.29
C ILE A 87 3.92 2.64 -8.42
N PHE A 88 4.46 1.45 -8.62
CA PHE A 88 5.54 0.90 -7.81
C PHE A 88 6.90 1.52 -8.18
N GLN A 89 7.84 1.51 -7.23
CA GLN A 89 9.17 2.09 -7.43
C GLN A 89 10.01 1.34 -8.47
N ASP A 90 9.80 0.02 -8.61
CA ASP A 90 10.43 -0.81 -9.64
C ASP A 90 9.38 -1.27 -10.67
N PRO A 91 9.06 -0.43 -11.67
CA PRO A 91 8.06 -0.77 -12.67
C PRO A 91 8.53 -1.89 -13.61
N MET A 92 9.85 -2.15 -13.71
CA MET A 92 10.39 -3.16 -14.62
C MET A 92 10.03 -4.58 -14.16
N THR A 93 9.89 -4.79 -12.86
CA THR A 93 9.38 -6.07 -12.31
C THR A 93 7.88 -6.26 -12.52
N SER A 94 7.14 -5.20 -12.86
CA SER A 94 5.68 -5.24 -12.98
C SER A 94 5.21 -5.62 -14.38
N LEU A 95 6.10 -5.61 -15.38
CA LEU A 95 5.78 -5.98 -16.76
C LEU A 95 6.49 -7.27 -17.14
N ASN A 96 5.73 -8.21 -17.70
CA ASN A 96 6.27 -9.44 -18.23
C ASN A 96 6.72 -9.23 -19.71
N PRO A 97 8.01 -9.40 -20.02
CA PRO A 97 8.56 -9.09 -21.34
C PRO A 97 8.07 -10.02 -22.45
N VAL A 98 7.40 -11.13 -22.12
CA VAL A 98 6.83 -12.07 -23.09
C VAL A 98 5.53 -11.54 -23.71
N TYR A 99 4.89 -10.54 -23.08
CA TYR A 99 3.62 -9.96 -23.55
C TYR A 99 3.79 -8.55 -24.09
N THR A 100 2.94 -8.18 -25.06
CA THR A 100 2.84 -6.79 -25.52
C THR A 100 2.30 -5.89 -24.41
N ILE A 101 2.59 -4.59 -24.49
CA ILE A 101 2.05 -3.60 -23.55
C ILE A 101 0.51 -3.62 -23.58
N GLY A 102 -0.11 -3.74 -24.75
CA GLY A 102 -1.58 -3.80 -24.88
C GLY A 102 -2.20 -4.97 -24.11
N ASN A 103 -1.60 -6.16 -24.21
CA ASN A 103 -2.10 -7.34 -23.49
C ASN A 103 -2.05 -7.13 -21.97
N GLN A 104 -0.96 -6.54 -21.46
CA GLN A 104 -0.77 -6.30 -20.03
C GLN A 104 -1.67 -5.17 -19.50
N LEU A 105 -1.98 -4.16 -20.32
CA LEU A 105 -2.92 -3.08 -19.95
C LEU A 105 -4.37 -3.57 -19.85
N ILE A 106 -4.76 -4.52 -20.70
CA ILE A 106 -6.16 -5.01 -20.77
C ILE A 106 -6.41 -6.15 -19.78
N GLU A 107 -5.37 -6.83 -19.26
CA GLU A 107 -5.51 -7.92 -18.29
C GLU A 107 -6.37 -7.56 -17.07
N SER A 108 -6.31 -6.30 -16.62
CA SER A 108 -7.10 -5.81 -15.48
C SER A 108 -8.50 -5.29 -15.85
N VAL A 109 -8.88 -5.29 -17.13
CA VAL A 109 -10.14 -4.73 -17.66
C VAL A 109 -11.21 -5.82 -17.85
N VAL A 110 -10.83 -7.11 -17.76
CA VAL A 110 -11.71 -8.27 -17.98
C VAL A 110 -12.29 -8.82 -16.68
#